data_AF-A0A967WVD1-F1
#
_entry.id   AF-A0A967WVD1-F1
#
_cell.length_a   1.000
_cell.length_b   1.000
_cell.length_c   1.000
_cell.angle_alpha   90.00
_cell.angle_beta   90.00
_cell.angle_gamma   90.00
#
_symmetry.space_group_name_H-M   'P 1'
#
loop_
_entity.id
_entity.type
_entity.pdbx_description
1 polymer ?
#
loop_
_entity_poly.entity_id
_entity_poly.type
_entity_poly.pdbx_seq_one_letter_code
_entity_poly.pdbx_strand_id
1 'polypeptide(L)' 'MAERRPEEEAERDRLREANEAAARFYHRALLSTEAGQRARRYLEERSLDLNTIQAFQLGYSPSGWD' A
#
# COMPACT_ATOMS: atom_id res chain seq x y z
N MET A 1 16.19 8.40 25.04
CA MET A 1 15.00 7.79 24.43
C MET A 1 14.58 6.65 25.33
N ALA A 2 13.31 6.53 25.72
CA ALA A 2 12.86 5.42 26.55
C ALA A 2 12.88 4.13 25.72
N GLU A 3 13.47 3.07 26.28
CA GLU A 3 13.53 1.75 25.66
C GLU A 3 12.13 1.10 25.74
N ARG A 4 11.63 0.57 24.62
CA ARG A 4 10.30 -0.03 24.55
C ARG A 4 10.33 -1.42 25.16
N ARG A 5 9.22 -1.85 25.76
CA ARG A 5 9.12 -3.18 26.36
C ARG A 5 9.06 -4.25 25.25
N PRO A 6 9.62 -5.46 25.47
CA PRO A 6 9.63 -6.52 24.45
C PRO A 6 8.25 -6.86 23.87
N GLU A 7 7.19 -6.80 24.67
CA GLU A 7 5.80 -7.02 24.23
C GLU A 7 5.31 -5.94 23.27
N GLU A 8 5.65 -4.67 23.52
CA GLU A 8 5.32 -3.55 22.64
C GLU A 8 6.08 -3.64 21.32
N GLU A 9 7.31 -4.19 21.36
CA GLU A 9 8.09 -4.41 20.15
C GLU A 9 7.51 -5.52 19.29
N ALA A 10 7.12 -6.64 19.90
CA ALA A 10 6.47 -7.74 19.19
C ALA A 10 5.14 -7.31 18.57
N GLU A 11 4.33 -6.51 19.27
CA GLU A 11 3.07 -6.01 18.73
C GLU A 11 3.29 -5.04 17.55
N ARG A 12 4.27 -4.13 17.68
CA ARG A 12 4.64 -3.25 16.57
C ARG A 12 5.10 -4.04 15.35
N ASP A 13 5.87 -5.11 15.54
CA ASP A 13 6.37 -5.92 14.43
C ASP A 13 5.23 -6.65 13.72
N ARG A 14 4.25 -7.20 14.45
CA ARG A 14 3.01 -7.77 13.86
C ARG A 14 2.24 -6.74 13.05
N LEU A 15 2.05 -5.53 13.59
CA LEU A 15 1.39 -4.45 12.87
C LEU A 15 2.17 -4.05 11.62
N ARG A 16 3.51 -4.05 11.69
CA ARG A 16 4.37 -3.76 10.54
C ARG A 16 4.21 -4.81 9.45
N GLU A 17 4.22 -6.09 9.80
CA GLU A 17 3.99 -7.21 8.88
C GLU A 17 2.62 -7.13 8.22
N ALA A 18 1.56 -6.83 8.99
CA ALA A 18 0.22 -6.65 8.47
C ALA A 18 0.13 -5.47 7.47
N ASN A 19 0.77 -4.34 7.79
CA ASN A 19 0.82 -3.18 6.89
C ASN A 19 1.65 -3.48 5.63
N GLU A 20 2.76 -4.21 5.75
CA GLU A 20 3.54 -4.65 4.59
C GLU A 20 2.72 -5.57 3.67
N ALA A 21 1.92 -6.48 4.24
CA ALA A 21 1.00 -7.31 3.47
C ALA A 21 -0.08 -6.48 2.77
N ALA A 22 -0.70 -5.54 3.48
CA ALA A 22 -1.70 -4.63 2.93
C ALA A 22 -1.13 -3.76 1.80
N ALA A 23 0.06 -3.17 1.98
CA ALA A 23 0.74 -2.37 0.97
C ALA A 23 0.97 -3.18 -0.32
N ARG A 24 1.48 -4.41 -0.20
CA ARG A 24 1.67 -5.30 -1.35
C ARG A 24 0.35 -5.65 -2.04
N PHE A 25 -0.71 -5.91 -1.26
CA PHE A 25 -2.03 -6.21 -1.79
C PHE A 25 -2.60 -5.03 -2.59
N TYR A 26 -2.64 -3.84 -2.01
CA TYR A 26 -3.17 -2.65 -2.68
C TYR A 26 -2.31 -2.21 -3.86
N HIS A 27 -0.99 -2.38 -3.81
CA HIS A 27 -0.12 -2.11 -4.96
C HIS A 27 -0.44 -3.04 -6.13
N ARG A 28 -0.60 -4.34 -5.89
CA ARG A 28 -1.06 -5.28 -6.92
C ARG A 28 -2.46 -4.94 -7.41
N ALA A 29 -3.37 -4.56 -6.53
CA ALA A 29 -4.71 -4.13 -6.92
C ALA A 29 -4.65 -2.91 -7.86
N LEU A 30 -3.76 -1.93 -7.60
CA LEU A 30 -3.55 -0.79 -8.48
C LEU A 30 -2.99 -1.21 -9.84
N LEU A 31 -2.07 -2.18 -9.91
CA LEU A 31 -1.37 -2.54 -11.15
C LEU A 31 -2.11 -3.58 -12.01
N SER A 32 -2.80 -4.54 -11.40
CA SER A 32 -3.26 -5.76 -12.08
C SER A 32 -4.77 -5.87 -12.23
N THR A 33 -5.57 -4.95 -11.69
CA THR A 33 -7.03 -5.00 -11.79
C THR A 33 -7.59 -3.95 -12.74
N GLU A 34 -8.78 -4.23 -13.29
CA GLU A 34 -9.56 -3.27 -14.08
C GLU A 34 -9.97 -2.04 -13.27
N ALA A 35 -10.36 -2.24 -12.00
CA ALA A 35 -10.68 -1.13 -11.09
C ALA A 35 -9.45 -0.23 -10.86
N GLY A 36 -8.26 -0.84 -10.73
CA GLY A 36 -6.98 -0.14 -10.66
C GLY A 36 -6.65 0.66 -11.92
N GLN A 37 -7.11 0.27 -13.10
CA GLN A 37 -6.85 1.02 -14.34
C GLN A 37 -7.43 2.45 -14.29
N ARG A 38 -8.61 2.65 -13.69
CA ARG A 38 -9.17 3.99 -13.48
C ARG A 38 -8.30 4.83 -12.56
N ALA A 39 -7.79 4.23 -11.48
CA ALA A 39 -6.87 4.92 -10.57
C ALA A 39 -5.53 5.26 -11.24
N ARG A 40 -4.96 4.37 -12.07
CA ARG A 40 -3.73 4.65 -12.83
C ARG A 40 -3.90 5.82 -13.79
N ARG A 41 -5.00 5.87 -14.56
CA ARG A 41 -5.31 7.02 -15.43
C ARG A 41 -5.34 8.33 -14.66
N TYR A 42 -5.96 8.33 -13.48
CA TYR A 42 -6.00 9.52 -12.64
C TYR A 42 -4.62 9.96 -12.12
N LEU A 43 -3.76 9.00 -11.78
CA LEU A 43 -2.39 9.28 -11.35
C LEU A 43 -1.56 9.85 -12.52
N GLU A 44 -1.72 9.31 -13.73
CA GLU A 44 -1.09 9.81 -14.95
C GLU A 44 -1.54 11.25 -15.27
N GLU A 45 -2.83 11.57 -15.14
CA GLU A 45 -3.36 12.94 -15.30
C GLU A 45 -2.72 13.93 -14.31
N ARG A 46 -2.29 13.44 -13.15
CA ARG A 46 -1.54 14.21 -12.14
C ARG A 46 -0.02 14.16 -12.33
N SER A 47 0.45 13.68 -13.47
CA SER A 47 1.88 13.55 -13.79
C SER A 47 2.65 12.60 -12.86
N LEU A 48 1.98 11.61 -12.26
CA LEU A 48 2.62 10.52 -11.52
C LEU A 48 2.81 9.34 -12.48
N ASP A 49 4.05 9.14 -12.89
CA ASP A 49 4.42 8.04 -13.80
C ASP A 49 4.51 6.68 -13.08
N LEU A 50 4.65 5.62 -13.88
CA LEU A 50 4.74 4.26 -13.35
C LEU A 50 5.95 4.08 -12.42
N ASN A 51 7.06 4.75 -12.69
CA ASN A 51 8.25 4.71 -11.83
C ASN A 51 7.95 5.25 -10.44
N THR A 52 7.25 6.39 -10.35
CA THR A 52 6.81 6.99 -9.09
C THR A 52 5.84 6.06 -8.36
N ILE A 53 4.88 5.48 -9.08
CA ILE A 53 3.93 4.50 -8.53
C ILE A 53 4.66 3.30 -7.90
N GLN A 54 5.68 2.77 -8.58
CA GLN A 54 6.46 1.63 -8.10
C GLN A 54 7.39 2.00 -6.94
N ALA A 55 8.11 3.12 -7.04
CA ALA A 55 9.06 3.58 -6.03
C ALA A 55 8.39 3.86 -4.68
N PHE A 56 7.19 4.46 -4.70
CA PHE A 56 6.41 4.77 -3.50
C PHE A 56 5.39 3.68 -3.13
N GLN A 57 5.34 2.59 -3.88
CA GLN A 57 4.37 1.49 -3.71
C GLN A 57 2.92 1.99 -3.60
N LEU A 58 2.54 2.96 -4.44
CA LEU A 58 1.17 3.47 -4.44
C LEU A 58 0.19 2.34 -4.70
N GLY A 59 -0.92 2.33 -3.97
CA GLY A 59 -1.91 1.26 -4.01
C GLY A 59 -3.30 1.76 -4.35
N TYR A 60 -4.20 0.81 -4.60
CA TYR A 60 -5.61 1.05 -4.83
C TYR A 60 -6.42 0.13 -3.93
N SER A 61 -7.30 0.70 -3.12
CA SER A 61 -8.30 -0.08 -2.38
C SER A 61 -9.51 -0.33 -3.28
N PRO A 62 -9.84 -1.59 -3.61
CA PRO A 62 -11.07 -1.91 -4.32
C PRO A 62 -12.30 -1.36 -3.59
N SER A 63 -13.32 -0.98 -4.36
CA SER A 63 -14.63 -0.66 -3.78
C SER A 63 -15.29 -1.95 -3.31
N GLY A 64 -15.55 -2.07 -2.01
CA GLY A 64 -16.15 -3.25 -1.40
C GLY A 64 -15.87 -3.29 0.10
N TRP A 65 -16.61 -4.12 0.82
CA TRP A 65 -16.45 -4.33 2.26
C TRP A 65 -15.98 -5.74 2.61
N ASP A 66 -15.75 -6.58 1.60
CA ASP A 66 -15.41 -8.00 1.72
C ASP A 66 -13.95 -8.27 1.33
#